data_AF-A0A3Q0KNI2-F1
#
_entry.id   AF-A0A3Q0KNI2-F1
#
_cell.length_a   1.000
_cell.length_b   1.000
_cell.length_c   1.000
_cell.angle_alpha   90.00
_cell.angle_beta   90.00
_cell.angle_gamma   90.00
#
_symmetry.space_group_name_H-M   'P 1'
#
loop_
_entity.id
_entity.type
_entity.pdbx_description
1 polymer ?
#
loop_
_entity_poly.entity_id
_entity_poly.type
_entity_poly.pdbx_seq_one_letter_code
_entity_poly.pdbx_strand_id
1 'polypeptide(L)'
;MTTTWSKLISRAEKLLGGPSPYINLGNILSSEAGSLASRARRLAGNVNHPFFSTVRSCLRGRYVNNLFSISSAISDRFSKSVTSERPSGGLIILLVGQSYASPTNSTKLCSQHRSISEIFETVHTAVAIHKSLVNINDLNQNTDDNETWLKNMEICNKLATLSGDVLLASVSTSLAKLHHANVVSVVSEAIGNLMEAEFHELAINLDASNTNNYNHYVESSIDINSNVTSNDIYELSKEKWLSFVKLSRGALLGSCCEAALILTEKHISNLPIIPTNKIYPDWNNFFSIAKRFGSTWACLIRLTEEREHIQRTWSTNQTTDANCSIKKEMQYMKNNMYGHQTVIPYYSEYGLNEPTFADALLLSLSSSKTHYKLVDVIDEVLSEYNRIGRELAQKLREYFDQMVFNAEQFNIVSDNNNSIHIKETNNCSPGIQLLGEMVDKLISDCNCPS
;
A
#
# COMPACT_ATOMS: atom_id res chain seq x y z
N MET A 1 6.93 -6.04 -27.92
CA MET A 1 7.06 -7.01 -26.81
C MET A 1 6.33 -6.43 -25.63
N THR A 2 5.36 -7.14 -25.03
CA THR A 2 4.67 -6.66 -23.83
C THR A 2 5.67 -6.56 -22.67
N THR A 3 5.87 -5.35 -22.15
CA THR A 3 6.80 -5.08 -21.05
C THR A 3 6.22 -5.69 -19.78
N THR A 4 6.91 -6.68 -19.19
CA THR A 4 6.50 -7.30 -17.94
C THR A 4 7.04 -6.51 -16.76
N TRP A 5 6.33 -6.51 -15.63
CA TRP A 5 6.81 -5.83 -14.44
C TRP A 5 8.15 -6.36 -13.96
N SER A 6 8.37 -7.67 -14.03
CA SER A 6 9.66 -8.30 -13.70
C SER A 6 10.84 -7.67 -14.44
N LYS A 7 10.68 -7.36 -15.74
CA LYS A 7 11.73 -6.71 -16.55
C LYS A 7 11.94 -5.26 -16.12
N LEU A 8 10.86 -4.52 -15.85
CA LEU A 8 10.93 -3.13 -15.40
C LEU A 8 11.60 -3.02 -14.02
N ILE A 9 11.23 -3.90 -13.09
CA ILE A 9 11.83 -3.97 -11.75
C ILE A 9 13.31 -4.31 -11.85
N SER A 10 13.69 -5.35 -12.59
CA SER A 10 15.11 -5.70 -12.73
C SER A 10 15.95 -4.57 -13.34
N ARG A 11 15.39 -3.81 -14.29
CA ARG A 11 16.05 -2.61 -14.83
C ARG A 11 16.19 -1.51 -13.79
N ALA A 12 15.17 -1.29 -12.97
CA ALA A 12 15.19 -0.28 -11.91
C ALA A 12 16.20 -0.65 -10.83
N GLU A 13 16.19 -1.89 -10.36
CA GLU A 13 17.17 -2.39 -9.39
C GLU A 13 18.60 -2.25 -9.94
N LYS A 14 18.82 -2.56 -11.22
CA LYS A 14 20.14 -2.38 -11.86
C LYS A 14 20.56 -0.91 -11.91
N LEU A 15 19.64 -0.01 -12.26
CA LEU A 15 19.91 1.44 -12.30
C LEU A 15 20.24 1.98 -10.90
N LEU A 16 19.49 1.54 -9.89
CA LEU A 16 19.62 1.98 -8.51
C LEU A 16 20.79 1.31 -7.77
N GLY A 17 21.46 0.32 -8.37
CA GLY A 17 22.58 -0.42 -7.75
C GLY A 17 22.15 -1.50 -6.76
N GLY A 18 20.90 -1.97 -6.84
CA GLY A 18 20.36 -3.06 -6.02
C GLY A 18 18.86 -2.93 -5.78
N PRO A 19 18.25 -3.94 -5.12
CA PRO A 19 16.85 -3.89 -4.74
C PRO A 19 16.55 -2.72 -3.80
N SER A 20 15.27 -2.34 -3.74
CA SER A 20 14.77 -1.47 -2.68
C SER A 20 15.12 -2.07 -1.31
N PRO A 21 15.59 -1.26 -0.36
CA PRO A 21 15.76 -1.69 1.03
C PRO A 21 14.49 -2.35 1.56
N TYR A 22 14.67 -3.40 2.35
CA TYR A 22 13.61 -4.10 3.05
C TYR A 22 13.99 -4.25 4.51
N ILE A 23 12.99 -4.41 5.37
CA ILE A 23 13.23 -4.58 6.81
C ILE A 23 13.98 -5.87 7.06
N ASN A 24 15.17 -5.76 7.64
CA ASN A 24 15.83 -6.92 8.23
C ASN A 24 15.27 -7.16 9.63
N LEU A 25 14.12 -7.85 9.73
CA LEU A 25 13.54 -8.26 11.02
C LEU A 25 14.50 -9.10 11.86
N GLY A 26 15.53 -9.69 11.24
CA GLY A 26 16.63 -10.36 11.93
C GLY A 26 17.33 -9.44 12.93
N ASN A 27 17.61 -8.18 12.57
CA ASN A 27 18.30 -7.23 13.46
C ASN A 27 17.44 -6.81 14.66
N ILE A 28 16.11 -6.75 14.50
CA ILE A 28 15.18 -6.44 15.58
C ILE A 28 15.05 -7.62 16.55
N LEU A 29 15.13 -8.85 16.03
CA LEU A 29 14.94 -10.08 16.79
C LEU A 29 16.24 -10.67 17.36
N SER A 30 17.43 -10.23 16.93
CA SER A 30 18.68 -10.94 17.22
C SER A 30 19.46 -10.52 18.46
N SER A 31 19.47 -9.24 18.87
CA SER A 31 20.37 -8.81 19.97
C SER A 31 19.65 -8.40 21.26
N GLU A 32 18.56 -7.64 21.18
CA GLU A 32 17.81 -7.19 22.38
C GLU A 32 16.49 -7.94 22.56
N ALA A 33 15.92 -8.47 21.47
CA ALA A 33 14.66 -9.19 21.50
C ALA A 33 14.81 -10.73 21.39
N GLY A 34 15.99 -11.29 21.69
CA GLY A 34 16.23 -12.74 21.54
C GLY A 34 15.22 -13.62 22.29
N SER A 35 14.73 -13.17 23.46
CA SER A 35 13.66 -13.82 24.21
C SER A 35 12.29 -13.71 23.52
N LEU A 36 11.98 -12.55 22.92
CA LEU A 36 10.80 -12.29 22.11
C LEU A 36 10.79 -13.15 20.84
N ALA A 37 11.92 -13.21 20.15
CA ALA A 37 12.14 -14.00 18.93
C ALA A 37 12.03 -15.51 19.20
N SER A 38 12.60 -15.98 20.31
CA SER A 38 12.45 -17.37 20.76
C SER A 38 10.98 -17.71 21.06
N ARG A 39 10.29 -16.81 21.77
CA ARG A 39 8.87 -16.98 22.11
C ARG A 39 7.97 -16.95 20.87
N ALA A 40 8.20 -16.01 19.95
CA ALA A 40 7.51 -15.90 18.68
C ALA A 40 7.70 -17.19 17.85
N ARG A 41 8.93 -17.70 17.72
CA ARG A 41 9.21 -18.96 17.02
C ARG A 41 8.46 -20.15 17.60
N ARG A 42 8.38 -20.27 18.93
CA ARG A 42 7.64 -21.35 19.60
C ARG A 42 6.14 -21.29 19.32
N LEU A 43 5.57 -20.09 19.29
CA LEU A 43 4.13 -19.88 19.08
C LEU A 43 3.75 -20.00 17.60
N ALA A 44 4.63 -19.59 16.67
CA ALA A 44 4.37 -19.58 15.24
C ALA A 44 3.98 -20.95 14.65
N GLY A 45 4.47 -22.05 15.24
CA GLY A 45 4.14 -23.41 14.80
C GLY A 45 2.83 -23.98 15.37
N ASN A 46 2.33 -23.42 16.48
CA ASN A 46 1.28 -24.04 17.30
C ASN A 46 0.04 -23.15 17.47
N VAL A 47 0.14 -21.86 17.17
CA VAL A 47 -0.93 -20.88 17.40
C VAL A 47 -1.35 -20.27 16.08
N ASN A 48 -2.65 -20.36 15.77
CA ASN A 48 -3.23 -19.71 14.60
C ASN A 48 -3.62 -18.26 14.94
N HIS A 49 -2.63 -17.36 14.93
CA HIS A 49 -2.84 -15.93 15.20
C HIS A 49 -2.46 -15.09 13.96
N PRO A 50 -3.27 -14.08 13.56
CA PRO A 50 -3.03 -13.26 12.37
C PRO A 50 -1.62 -12.64 12.31
N PHE A 51 -1.07 -12.25 13.46
CA PHE A 51 0.34 -11.83 13.60
C PHE A 51 1.33 -12.65 12.77
N PHE A 52 1.27 -13.98 12.81
CA PHE A 52 2.24 -14.81 12.10
C PHE A 52 2.00 -14.84 10.59
N SER A 53 0.74 -14.80 10.13
CA SER A 53 0.45 -14.66 8.70
C SER A 53 0.86 -13.29 8.18
N THR A 54 0.65 -12.24 8.97
CA THR A 54 1.04 -10.87 8.63
C THR A 54 2.55 -10.71 8.54
N VAL A 55 3.30 -11.11 9.57
CA VAL A 55 4.77 -11.08 9.54
C VAL A 55 5.31 -11.88 8.36
N ARG A 56 4.74 -13.07 8.09
CA ARG A 56 5.15 -13.88 6.93
C ARG A 56 4.85 -13.18 5.61
N SER A 57 3.73 -12.48 5.50
CA SER A 57 3.36 -11.74 4.30
C SER A 57 4.25 -10.53 4.07
N CYS A 58 4.56 -9.74 5.11
CA CYS A 58 5.49 -8.61 5.02
C CYS A 58 6.91 -9.08 4.63
N LEU A 59 7.32 -10.28 5.06
CA LEU A 59 8.62 -10.86 4.73
C LEU A 59 8.68 -11.63 3.41
N ARG A 60 7.53 -11.98 2.82
CA ARG A 60 7.45 -12.74 1.57
C ARG A 60 7.73 -11.82 0.38
N GLY A 61 9.02 -11.51 0.26
CA GLY A 61 9.62 -10.81 -0.85
C GLY A 61 11.05 -11.26 -1.17
N ARG A 62 11.79 -11.91 -0.24
CA ARG A 62 13.10 -12.57 -0.53
C ARG A 62 13.73 -13.37 0.63
N TYR A 63 13.21 -13.37 1.87
CA TYR A 63 13.80 -14.13 2.99
C TYR A 63 12.77 -14.63 4.02
N VAL A 64 12.09 -15.75 3.75
CA VAL A 64 11.27 -16.46 4.78
C VAL A 64 11.88 -17.77 5.27
N ASN A 65 12.94 -18.28 4.62
CA ASN A 65 13.49 -19.59 4.97
C ASN A 65 14.32 -19.57 6.27
N ASN A 66 14.75 -18.39 6.76
CA ASN A 66 15.66 -18.30 7.93
C ASN A 66 15.02 -17.81 9.23
N LEU A 67 13.80 -17.26 9.22
CA LEU A 67 13.19 -16.69 10.43
C LEU A 67 12.22 -17.65 11.15
N PHE A 68 11.45 -18.43 10.39
CA PHE A 68 10.48 -19.38 10.93
C PHE A 68 10.49 -20.64 10.07
N SER A 69 11.31 -21.64 10.41
CA SER A 69 11.26 -22.98 9.80
C SER A 69 9.90 -23.62 10.09
N ILE A 70 8.90 -23.31 9.27
CA ILE A 70 7.55 -23.85 9.35
C ILE A 70 7.20 -24.40 7.97
N SER A 71 6.81 -25.67 7.96
CA SER A 71 6.41 -26.43 6.77
C SER A 71 5.52 -25.63 5.83
N SER A 72 5.81 -25.68 4.52
CA SER A 72 5.10 -24.97 3.46
C SER A 72 3.61 -25.36 3.34
N ALA A 73 3.16 -26.40 4.03
CA ALA A 73 1.84 -27.01 3.89
C ALA A 73 0.65 -26.13 4.39
N ILE A 74 0.88 -25.14 5.26
CA ILE A 74 -0.17 -24.21 5.71
C ILE A 74 -0.18 -22.94 4.85
N SER A 75 0.91 -22.67 4.12
CA SER A 75 1.05 -21.44 3.35
C SER A 75 0.15 -21.40 2.11
N ASP A 76 -0.09 -22.54 1.47
CA ASP A 76 -0.82 -22.58 0.18
C ASP A 76 -2.31 -22.24 0.27
N ARG A 77 -2.93 -22.27 1.47
CA ARG A 77 -4.39 -22.08 1.58
C ARG A 77 -4.86 -20.63 1.64
N PHE A 78 -4.00 -19.69 2.00
CA PHE A 78 -4.37 -18.26 2.07
C PHE A 78 -3.43 -17.34 1.26
N SER A 79 -2.35 -17.87 0.68
CA SER A 79 -1.31 -17.07 0.03
C SER A 79 -1.12 -17.31 -1.47
N LYS A 80 -2.17 -17.78 -2.16
CA LYS A 80 -2.37 -17.44 -3.57
C LYS A 80 -2.82 -15.98 -3.75
N SER A 81 -2.57 -15.12 -2.76
CA SER A 81 -2.46 -13.69 -2.97
C SER A 81 -1.28 -13.49 -3.90
N VAL A 82 -1.62 -13.20 -5.15
CA VAL A 82 -0.74 -12.83 -6.26
C VAL A 82 0.50 -12.16 -5.68
N THR A 83 1.67 -12.77 -5.85
CA THR A 83 2.93 -12.01 -5.74
C THR A 83 2.72 -10.85 -6.69
N SER A 84 2.40 -9.66 -6.15
CA SER A 84 2.12 -8.51 -6.98
C SER A 84 3.38 -8.36 -7.81
N GLU A 85 3.30 -8.64 -9.11
CA GLU A 85 4.45 -8.54 -9.99
C GLU A 85 4.96 -7.09 -10.03
N ARG A 86 4.18 -6.17 -9.45
CA ARG A 86 4.34 -4.73 -9.36
C ARG A 86 5.50 -4.32 -8.43
N PRO A 87 6.08 -3.14 -8.68
CA PRO A 87 7.19 -2.62 -7.89
C PRO A 87 6.76 -2.28 -6.47
N SER A 88 7.66 -2.45 -5.50
CA SER A 88 7.42 -1.97 -4.14
C SER A 88 7.34 -0.44 -4.09
N GLY A 89 6.63 0.10 -3.11
CA GLY A 89 6.58 1.55 -2.89
C GLY A 89 7.98 2.14 -2.67
N GLY A 90 8.86 1.41 -1.97
CA GLY A 90 10.26 1.78 -1.83
C GLY A 90 11.00 1.98 -3.17
N LEU A 91 10.76 1.12 -4.16
CA LEU A 91 11.37 1.28 -5.49
C LEU A 91 10.90 2.56 -6.19
N ILE A 92 9.62 2.90 -6.06
CA ILE A 92 9.04 4.13 -6.62
C ILE A 92 9.66 5.36 -5.97
N ILE A 93 9.78 5.37 -4.64
CA ILE A 93 10.44 6.45 -3.88
C ILE A 93 11.88 6.68 -4.39
N LEU A 94 12.63 5.61 -4.63
CA LEU A 94 14.00 5.70 -5.13
C LEU A 94 14.06 6.31 -6.54
N LEU A 95 13.18 5.87 -7.45
CA LEU A 95 13.11 6.42 -8.81
C LEU A 95 12.71 7.90 -8.81
N VAL A 96 11.74 8.28 -7.98
CA VAL A 96 11.35 9.68 -7.80
C VAL A 96 12.51 10.50 -7.25
N GLY A 97 13.20 10.02 -6.21
CA GLY A 97 14.36 10.72 -5.64
C GLY A 97 15.48 10.95 -6.66
N GLN A 98 15.71 9.99 -7.57
CA GLN A 98 16.73 10.08 -8.61
C GLN A 98 16.31 10.84 -9.87
N SER A 99 15.02 11.15 -10.02
CA SER A 99 14.51 11.77 -11.25
C SER A 99 15.19 13.11 -11.59
N TYR A 100 15.67 13.85 -10.58
CA TYR A 100 16.33 15.16 -10.72
C TYR A 100 17.84 15.17 -10.40
N ALA A 101 18.44 14.03 -10.00
CA ALA A 101 19.81 13.99 -9.45
C ALA A 101 20.90 13.57 -10.46
N SER A 102 20.65 13.76 -11.77
CA SER A 102 21.25 12.92 -12.83
C SER A 102 22.74 13.10 -13.17
N PRO A 103 23.60 13.82 -12.41
CA PRO A 103 25.01 13.42 -12.47
C PRO A 103 25.78 13.46 -11.15
N THR A 104 25.17 13.70 -9.98
CA THR A 104 26.01 13.94 -8.79
C THR A 104 26.70 12.67 -8.27
N ASN A 105 26.26 11.47 -8.70
CA ASN A 105 26.73 10.16 -8.20
C ASN A 105 26.94 10.16 -6.68
N SER A 106 26.14 10.94 -5.96
CA SER A 106 26.36 11.21 -4.55
C SER A 106 25.97 9.97 -3.76
N THR A 107 26.98 9.29 -3.24
CA THR A 107 26.81 8.14 -2.34
C THR A 107 25.97 8.52 -1.13
N LYS A 108 26.11 9.76 -0.63
CA LYS A 108 25.31 10.31 0.46
C LYS A 108 23.84 10.52 0.08
N LEU A 109 23.55 11.14 -1.06
CA LEU A 109 22.15 11.32 -1.46
C LEU A 109 21.48 9.96 -1.71
N CYS A 110 22.19 9.05 -2.39
CA CYS A 110 21.70 7.70 -2.64
C CYS A 110 21.42 6.94 -1.33
N SER A 111 22.28 7.06 -0.32
CA SER A 111 22.04 6.44 0.98
C SER A 111 20.84 7.06 1.71
N GLN A 112 20.65 8.38 1.62
CA GLN A 112 19.49 9.06 2.18
C GLN A 112 18.18 8.65 1.49
N HIS A 113 18.14 8.54 0.17
CA HIS A 113 16.98 8.02 -0.57
C HIS A 113 16.67 6.57 -0.18
N ARG A 114 17.71 5.74 -0.03
CA ARG A 114 17.55 4.37 0.49
C ARG A 114 17.02 4.36 1.92
N SER A 115 17.46 5.26 2.80
CA SER A 115 16.90 5.37 4.15
C SER A 115 15.42 5.78 4.13
N ILE A 116 14.98 6.69 3.26
CA ILE A 116 13.54 7.01 3.11
C ILE A 116 12.75 5.80 2.62
N SER A 117 13.27 5.09 1.63
CA SER A 117 12.65 3.86 1.13
C SER A 117 12.55 2.79 2.21
N GLU A 118 13.56 2.63 3.06
CA GLU A 118 13.54 1.70 4.19
C GLU A 118 12.52 2.14 5.24
N ILE A 119 12.45 3.43 5.55
CA ILE A 119 11.47 4.02 6.46
C ILE A 119 10.05 3.71 5.97
N PHE A 120 9.77 3.91 4.68
CA PHE A 120 8.47 3.60 4.06
C PHE A 120 8.05 2.14 4.33
N GLU A 121 8.91 1.18 3.98
CA GLU A 121 8.61 -0.25 4.16
C GLU A 121 8.49 -0.61 5.66
N THR A 122 9.30 0.03 6.52
CA THR A 122 9.30 -0.17 7.98
C THR A 122 8.01 0.28 8.63
N VAL A 123 7.54 1.49 8.30
CA VAL A 123 6.25 1.99 8.75
C VAL A 123 5.13 1.07 8.29
N HIS A 124 5.13 0.72 7.00
CA HIS A 124 4.10 -0.12 6.41
C HIS A 124 3.97 -1.46 7.15
N THR A 125 5.10 -2.13 7.39
CA THR A 125 5.14 -3.40 8.13
C THR A 125 4.75 -3.23 9.59
N ALA A 126 5.15 -2.13 10.25
CA ALA A 126 4.79 -1.88 11.65
C ALA A 126 3.27 -1.77 11.81
N VAL A 127 2.63 -0.97 10.94
CA VAL A 127 1.18 -0.80 10.95
C VAL A 127 0.48 -2.12 10.61
N ALA A 128 0.92 -2.84 9.59
CA ALA A 128 0.35 -4.14 9.26
C ALA A 128 0.41 -5.10 10.47
N ILE A 129 1.54 -5.15 11.17
CA ILE A 129 1.70 -5.96 12.38
C ILE A 129 0.74 -5.50 13.50
N HIS A 130 0.58 -4.20 13.74
CA HIS A 130 -0.39 -3.69 14.71
C HIS A 130 -1.84 -4.05 14.36
N LYS A 131 -2.20 -4.02 13.07
CA LYS A 131 -3.53 -4.44 12.59
C LYS A 131 -3.82 -5.93 12.80
N SER A 132 -2.80 -6.74 13.09
CA SER A 132 -2.94 -8.18 13.30
C SER A 132 -3.43 -8.58 14.71
N LEU A 133 -3.70 -7.58 15.57
CA LEU A 133 -4.28 -7.78 16.89
C LEU A 133 -5.69 -8.36 16.77
N VAL A 134 -6.04 -9.26 17.69
CA VAL A 134 -7.37 -9.88 17.75
C VAL A 134 -8.09 -9.50 19.02
N ASN A 135 -9.40 -9.28 18.93
CA ASN A 135 -10.25 -9.18 20.10
C ASN A 135 -10.48 -10.57 20.69
N ILE A 136 -9.79 -10.86 21.79
CA ILE A 136 -9.82 -12.17 22.44
C ILE A 136 -11.21 -12.46 23.02
N ASN A 137 -11.97 -11.44 23.41
CA ASN A 137 -13.32 -11.61 23.95
C ASN A 137 -14.30 -12.15 22.92
N ASP A 138 -14.16 -11.73 21.66
CA ASP A 138 -15.02 -12.19 20.56
C ASP A 138 -14.75 -13.66 20.23
N LEU A 139 -13.51 -14.12 20.43
CA LEU A 139 -13.12 -15.51 20.18
C LEU A 139 -13.51 -16.47 21.32
N ASN A 140 -13.71 -15.96 22.53
CA ASN A 140 -13.97 -16.76 23.72
C ASN A 140 -15.41 -17.23 23.90
N GLN A 141 -16.35 -16.74 23.09
CA GLN A 141 -17.78 -17.02 23.32
C GLN A 141 -18.17 -18.50 23.14
N ASN A 142 -17.27 -19.39 22.68
CA ASN A 142 -17.65 -20.74 22.24
C ASN A 142 -16.88 -21.93 22.87
N THR A 143 -15.95 -21.78 23.83
CA THR A 143 -15.28 -22.96 24.43
C THR A 143 -14.86 -22.78 25.88
N ASP A 144 -15.41 -23.60 26.78
CA ASP A 144 -15.07 -23.70 28.21
C ASP A 144 -13.67 -24.31 28.50
N ASP A 145 -12.99 -24.89 27.50
CA ASP A 145 -11.78 -25.73 27.69
C ASP A 145 -10.44 -25.12 27.22
N ASN A 146 -10.25 -23.79 27.27
CA ASN A 146 -9.17 -23.15 26.49
C ASN A 146 -8.23 -22.16 27.22
N GLU A 147 -7.95 -22.33 28.51
CA GLU A 147 -7.02 -21.43 29.25
C GLU A 147 -5.64 -21.32 28.57
N THR A 148 -5.08 -22.44 28.06
CA THR A 148 -3.77 -22.42 27.38
C THR A 148 -3.84 -21.72 26.03
N TRP A 149 -4.91 -21.93 25.26
CA TRP A 149 -5.11 -21.25 23.98
C TRP A 149 -5.26 -19.74 24.19
N LEU A 150 -6.05 -19.34 25.19
CA LEU A 150 -6.24 -17.95 25.60
C LEU A 150 -4.92 -17.26 25.92
N LYS A 151 -4.11 -17.85 26.80
CA LYS A 151 -2.79 -17.34 27.14
C LYS A 151 -1.89 -17.21 25.91
N ASN A 152 -1.96 -18.15 24.98
CA ASN A 152 -1.20 -18.10 23.74
C ASN A 152 -1.64 -16.93 22.85
N MET A 153 -2.96 -16.70 22.71
CA MET A 153 -3.49 -15.55 21.94
C MET A 153 -3.10 -14.22 22.58
N GLU A 154 -3.20 -14.09 23.90
CA GLU A 154 -2.73 -12.89 24.62
C GLU A 154 -1.23 -12.61 24.40
N ILE A 155 -0.41 -13.66 24.43
CA ILE A 155 1.03 -13.50 24.16
C ILE A 155 1.25 -13.08 22.71
N CYS A 156 0.47 -13.59 21.75
CA CYS A 156 0.57 -13.19 20.35
C CYS A 156 0.14 -11.73 20.14
N ASN A 157 -0.91 -11.25 20.82
CA ASN A 157 -1.26 -9.83 20.83
C ASN A 157 -0.11 -8.98 21.38
N LYS A 158 0.48 -9.38 22.51
CA LYS A 158 1.66 -8.69 23.09
C LYS A 158 2.84 -8.67 22.11
N LEU A 159 3.07 -9.76 21.37
CA LEU A 159 4.10 -9.83 20.34
C LEU A 159 3.81 -8.85 19.19
N ALA A 160 2.56 -8.78 18.73
CA ALA A 160 2.14 -7.86 17.67
C ALA A 160 2.35 -6.40 18.09
N THR A 161 1.82 -6.00 19.25
CA THR A 161 1.99 -4.63 19.79
C THR A 161 3.46 -4.25 19.89
N LEU A 162 4.26 -5.05 20.59
CA LEU A 162 5.68 -4.73 20.83
C LEU A 162 6.51 -4.73 19.53
N SER A 163 6.21 -5.64 18.60
CA SER A 163 6.96 -5.70 17.34
C SER A 163 6.72 -4.46 16.48
N GLY A 164 5.46 -4.00 16.39
CA GLY A 164 5.15 -2.76 15.69
C GLY A 164 5.77 -1.53 16.37
N ASP A 165 5.77 -1.47 17.71
CA ASP A 165 6.35 -0.34 18.46
C ASP A 165 7.86 -0.24 18.24
N VAL A 166 8.58 -1.36 18.29
CA VAL A 166 10.03 -1.39 18.04
C VAL A 166 10.34 -0.95 16.61
N LEU A 167 9.52 -1.35 15.63
CA LEU A 167 9.68 -0.90 14.25
C LEU A 167 9.48 0.62 14.13
N LEU A 168 8.44 1.19 14.73
CA LEU A 168 8.20 2.65 14.72
C LEU A 168 9.27 3.44 15.49
N ALA A 169 9.82 2.89 16.57
CA ALA A 169 10.96 3.47 17.27
C ALA A 169 12.21 3.50 16.37
N SER A 170 12.43 2.43 15.60
CA SER A 170 13.52 2.39 14.62
C SER A 170 13.31 3.41 13.49
N VAL A 171 12.08 3.61 13.03
CA VAL A 171 11.72 4.65 12.05
C VAL A 171 12.06 6.03 12.59
N SER A 172 11.70 6.33 13.84
CA SER A 172 11.99 7.62 14.48
C SER A 172 13.50 7.89 14.53
N THR A 173 14.29 6.86 14.84
CA THR A 173 15.75 6.93 14.83
C THR A 173 16.31 7.17 13.42
N SER A 174 15.79 6.46 12.42
CA SER A 174 16.21 6.62 11.02
C SER A 174 15.85 7.99 10.46
N LEU A 175 14.67 8.52 10.78
CA LEU A 175 14.25 9.88 10.44
C LEU A 175 15.18 10.93 11.07
N ALA A 176 15.53 10.78 12.35
CA ALA A 176 16.46 11.68 13.02
C ALA A 176 17.86 11.71 12.37
N LYS A 177 18.36 10.55 11.92
CA LYS A 177 19.65 10.41 11.22
C LYS A 177 19.71 11.12 9.88
N LEU A 178 18.56 11.46 9.27
CA LEU A 178 18.54 12.26 8.04
C LEU A 178 18.87 13.74 8.29
N HIS A 179 18.81 14.20 9.55
CA HIS A 179 19.10 15.58 9.96
C HIS A 179 18.34 16.62 9.10
N HIS A 180 17.04 16.39 8.91
CA HIS A 180 16.19 17.25 8.10
C HIS A 180 14.78 17.39 8.69
N ALA A 181 14.50 18.50 9.37
CA ALA A 181 13.24 18.73 10.08
C ALA A 181 12.00 18.59 9.17
N ASN A 182 12.03 19.17 7.96
CA ASN A 182 10.88 19.07 7.04
C ASN A 182 10.57 17.62 6.64
N VAL A 183 11.59 16.80 6.38
CA VAL A 183 11.42 15.36 6.09
C VAL A 183 10.80 14.64 7.28
N VAL A 184 11.28 14.92 8.51
CA VAL A 184 10.69 14.36 9.73
C VAL A 184 9.22 14.76 9.83
N SER A 185 8.88 16.02 9.58
CA SER A 185 7.52 16.54 9.65
C SER A 185 6.60 15.84 8.66
N VAL A 186 6.97 15.83 7.38
CA VAL A 186 6.14 15.28 6.28
C VAL A 186 5.91 13.77 6.43
N VAL A 187 6.93 13.02 6.86
CA VAL A 187 6.77 11.58 7.10
C VAL A 187 5.98 11.32 8.39
N SER A 188 6.19 12.08 9.46
CA SER A 188 5.42 11.92 10.72
C SER A 188 3.93 12.22 10.53
N GLU A 189 3.59 13.25 9.76
CA GLU A 189 2.21 13.56 9.37
C GLU A 189 1.58 12.38 8.61
N ALA A 190 2.33 11.78 7.68
CA ALA A 190 1.85 10.64 6.92
C ALA A 190 1.64 9.37 7.77
N ILE A 191 2.46 9.16 8.81
CA ILE A 191 2.22 8.11 9.81
C ILE A 191 0.92 8.38 10.57
N GLY A 192 0.67 9.64 10.94
CA GLY A 192 -0.61 10.05 11.55
C GLY A 192 -1.81 9.75 10.65
N ASN A 193 -1.73 10.12 9.37
CA ASN A 193 -2.78 9.83 8.38
C ASN A 193 -3.02 8.32 8.20
N LEU A 194 -1.95 7.51 8.23
CA LEU A 194 -2.04 6.05 8.15
C LEU A 194 -2.79 5.47 9.36
N MET A 195 -2.58 6.02 10.56
CA MET A 195 -3.31 5.61 11.77
C MET A 195 -4.76 6.09 11.75
N GLU A 196 -5.02 7.29 11.25
CA GLU A 196 -6.38 7.82 11.09
C GLU A 196 -7.24 6.92 10.19
N ALA A 197 -6.63 6.29 9.18
CA ALA A 197 -7.32 5.36 8.29
C ALA A 197 -7.96 4.16 9.02
N GLU A 198 -7.40 3.72 10.15
CA GLU A 198 -7.93 2.61 10.94
C GLU A 198 -9.20 2.98 11.70
N PHE A 199 -9.45 4.27 11.89
CA PHE A 199 -10.68 4.81 12.48
C PHE A 199 -11.63 5.36 11.42
N HIS A 200 -11.34 5.10 10.13
CA HIS A 200 -12.21 5.50 9.05
C HIS A 200 -13.49 4.65 9.05
N GLU A 201 -14.62 5.25 8.66
CA GLU A 201 -15.95 4.62 8.64
C GLU A 201 -15.94 3.23 7.97
N LEU A 202 -15.25 3.10 6.84
CA LEU A 202 -15.12 1.83 6.11
C LEU A 202 -14.35 0.75 6.90
N ALA A 203 -13.32 1.12 7.65
CA ALA A 203 -12.56 0.18 8.47
C ALA A 203 -13.42 -0.30 9.65
N ILE A 204 -14.08 0.64 10.35
CA ILE A 204 -14.98 0.34 11.47
C ILE A 204 -16.15 -0.57 11.03
N ASN A 205 -16.77 -0.27 9.89
CA ASN A 205 -17.89 -1.06 9.37
C ASN A 205 -17.46 -2.49 9.00
N LEU A 206 -16.23 -2.68 8.51
CA LEU A 206 -15.69 -4.01 8.23
C LEU A 206 -15.54 -4.82 9.52
N ASP A 207 -14.99 -4.21 10.59
CA ASP A 207 -14.83 -4.88 11.89
C ASP A 207 -16.17 -5.24 12.54
N ALA A 208 -17.17 -4.36 12.43
CA ALA A 208 -18.53 -4.63 12.90
C ALA A 208 -19.15 -5.84 12.16
N SER A 209 -18.94 -5.95 10.84
CA SER A 209 -19.44 -7.08 10.05
C SER A 209 -18.79 -8.42 10.45
N ASN A 210 -17.52 -8.40 10.84
CA ASN A 210 -16.80 -9.61 11.26
C ASN A 210 -17.23 -10.14 12.64
N THR A 211 -17.76 -9.27 13.50
CA THR A 211 -18.09 -9.61 14.90
C THR A 211 -19.54 -10.03 15.12
N ASN A 212 -20.36 -10.10 14.06
CA ASN A 212 -21.83 -10.32 14.13
C ASN A 212 -22.54 -9.38 15.13
N ASN A 213 -21.90 -8.27 15.52
CA ASN A 213 -22.38 -7.39 16.57
C ASN A 213 -23.16 -6.23 15.92
N TYR A 214 -24.38 -6.56 15.51
CA TYR A 214 -25.30 -5.68 14.76
C TYR A 214 -25.63 -4.34 15.45
N ASN A 215 -25.27 -4.18 16.73
CA ASN A 215 -25.59 -2.99 17.52
C ASN A 215 -24.58 -1.83 17.37
N HIS A 216 -23.49 -2.02 16.62
CA HIS A 216 -22.48 -0.98 16.39
C HIS A 216 -22.24 -0.68 14.91
N TYR A 217 -23.29 -0.74 14.09
CA TYR A 217 -23.27 0.06 12.87
C TYR A 217 -23.27 1.52 13.33
N VAL A 218 -22.18 2.23 13.07
CA VAL A 218 -22.19 3.69 13.09
C VAL A 218 -23.32 4.06 12.14
N GLU A 219 -24.36 4.68 12.69
CA GLU A 219 -25.44 5.29 11.94
C GLU A 219 -24.75 6.31 11.04
N SER A 220 -24.34 5.88 9.83
CA SER A 220 -23.83 6.79 8.84
C SER A 220 -25.01 7.71 8.59
N SER A 221 -24.91 8.94 9.09
CA SER A 221 -25.94 9.97 9.03
C SER A 221 -26.13 10.41 7.58
N ILE A 222 -26.66 9.50 6.78
CA ILE A 222 -27.27 9.82 5.51
C ILE A 222 -28.69 10.19 5.90
N ASP A 223 -29.01 11.48 5.86
CA ASP A 223 -30.39 11.95 5.82
C ASP A 223 -31.03 11.43 4.51
N ILE A 224 -31.57 10.20 4.53
CA ILE A 224 -32.27 9.57 3.39
C ILE A 224 -33.69 10.16 3.23
N ASN A 225 -33.86 11.47 3.46
CA ASN A 225 -35.07 12.21 3.12
C ASN A 225 -34.96 12.93 1.77
N SER A 226 -33.88 12.70 1.02
CA SER A 226 -33.73 13.16 -0.37
C SER A 226 -33.87 11.97 -1.33
N ASN A 227 -34.43 12.21 -2.52
CA ASN A 227 -34.42 11.24 -3.62
C ASN A 227 -32.98 11.04 -4.09
N VAL A 228 -32.20 10.24 -3.35
CA VAL A 228 -30.82 9.90 -3.69
C VAL A 228 -30.84 9.12 -5.00
N THR A 229 -30.23 9.68 -6.05
CA THR A 229 -30.14 9.00 -7.34
C THR A 229 -29.06 7.93 -7.27
N SER A 230 -29.11 6.91 -8.15
CA SER A 230 -28.06 5.90 -8.22
C SER A 230 -26.67 6.53 -8.39
N ASN A 231 -26.55 7.62 -9.16
CA ASN A 231 -25.30 8.35 -9.34
C ASN A 231 -24.75 8.94 -8.04
N ASP A 232 -25.62 9.46 -7.17
CA ASP A 232 -25.20 10.03 -5.89
C ASP A 232 -24.64 8.95 -4.96
N ILE A 233 -25.21 7.74 -5.00
CA ILE A 233 -24.69 6.57 -4.27
C ILE A 233 -23.27 6.25 -4.75
N TYR A 234 -23.05 6.17 -6.08
CA TYR A 234 -21.74 5.86 -6.64
C TYR A 234 -20.68 6.90 -6.29
N GLU A 235 -20.99 8.19 -6.42
CA GLU A 235 -20.04 9.25 -6.05
C GLU A 235 -19.75 9.21 -4.54
N LEU A 236 -20.75 9.03 -3.69
CA LEU A 236 -20.52 8.92 -2.24
C LEU A 236 -19.63 7.72 -1.89
N SER A 237 -19.89 6.54 -2.46
CA SER A 237 -19.08 5.34 -2.22
C SER A 237 -17.64 5.53 -2.71
N LYS A 238 -17.48 6.16 -3.87
CA LYS A 238 -16.18 6.52 -4.44
C LYS A 238 -15.42 7.49 -3.54
N GLU A 239 -16.08 8.53 -3.04
CA GLU A 239 -15.47 9.51 -2.15
C GLU A 239 -15.02 8.87 -0.84
N LYS A 240 -15.86 8.04 -0.21
CA LYS A 240 -15.52 7.29 1.00
C LYS A 240 -14.33 6.37 0.78
N TRP A 241 -14.31 5.60 -0.30
CA TRP A 241 -13.20 4.70 -0.61
C TRP A 241 -11.91 5.47 -0.94
N LEU A 242 -11.98 6.54 -1.75
CA LEU A 242 -10.82 7.37 -2.06
C LEU A 242 -10.24 8.04 -0.82
N SER A 243 -11.09 8.50 0.10
CA SER A 243 -10.67 9.05 1.39
C SER A 243 -9.88 8.01 2.18
N PHE A 244 -10.45 6.81 2.35
CA PHE A 244 -9.80 5.71 3.05
C PHE A 244 -8.45 5.33 2.42
N VAL A 245 -8.41 5.07 1.11
CA VAL A 245 -7.19 4.61 0.43
C VAL A 245 -6.11 5.70 0.37
N LYS A 246 -6.50 6.97 0.27
CA LYS A 246 -5.54 8.07 0.40
C LYS A 246 -4.90 8.09 1.77
N LEU A 247 -5.65 7.88 2.85
CA LEU A 247 -5.09 7.82 4.20
C LEU A 247 -4.24 6.55 4.41
N SER A 248 -4.76 5.37 4.03
CA SER A 248 -4.14 4.06 4.33
C SER A 248 -2.96 3.67 3.43
N ARG A 249 -2.84 4.27 2.24
CA ARG A 249 -1.81 3.93 1.24
C ARG A 249 -1.17 5.16 0.61
N GLY A 250 -2.01 6.12 0.19
CA GLY A 250 -1.55 7.28 -0.58
C GLY A 250 -0.69 8.27 0.20
N ALA A 251 -1.03 8.54 1.46
CA ALA A 251 -0.38 9.56 2.27
C ALA A 251 1.09 9.22 2.50
N LEU A 252 1.39 7.99 2.92
CA LEU A 252 2.76 7.56 3.18
C LEU A 252 3.62 7.53 1.92
N LEU A 253 3.13 6.91 0.82
CA LEU A 253 3.92 6.84 -0.42
C LEU A 253 4.16 8.24 -1.01
N GLY A 254 3.12 9.08 -1.03
CA GLY A 254 3.22 10.47 -1.46
C GLY A 254 4.23 11.28 -0.64
N SER A 255 4.09 11.27 0.69
CA SER A 255 5.00 11.98 1.59
C SER A 255 6.43 11.47 1.52
N CYS A 256 6.67 10.17 1.28
CA CYS A 256 8.01 9.66 1.07
C CYS A 256 8.61 10.07 -0.29
N CYS A 257 7.79 10.16 -1.35
CA CYS A 257 8.22 10.73 -2.64
C CYS A 257 8.60 12.21 -2.51
N GLU A 258 7.78 12.98 -1.78
CA GLU A 258 8.07 14.38 -1.41
C GLU A 258 9.37 14.50 -0.61
N ALA A 259 9.53 13.69 0.45
CA ALA A 259 10.72 13.67 1.28
C ALA A 259 12.00 13.34 0.49
N ALA A 260 11.92 12.41 -0.47
CA ALA A 260 13.04 12.09 -1.35
C ALA A 260 13.48 13.30 -2.17
N LEU A 261 12.54 14.10 -2.69
CA LEU A 261 12.85 15.34 -3.40
C LEU A 261 13.37 16.45 -2.48
N ILE A 262 12.85 16.58 -1.26
CA ILE A 262 13.39 17.54 -0.26
C ILE A 262 14.88 17.25 0.01
N LEU A 263 15.26 15.97 0.10
CA LEU A 263 16.66 15.59 0.26
C LEU A 263 17.50 15.91 -0.99
N THR A 264 16.92 15.74 -2.18
CA THR A 264 17.54 16.12 -3.44
C THR A 264 17.77 17.64 -3.52
N GLU A 265 16.76 18.45 -3.16
CA GLU A 265 16.88 19.92 -3.07
C GLU A 265 18.02 20.31 -2.15
N LYS A 266 18.04 19.81 -0.90
CA LYS A 266 19.10 20.11 0.05
C LYS A 266 20.47 19.70 -0.48
N HIS A 267 20.57 18.58 -1.20
CA HIS A 267 21.84 18.17 -1.80
C HIS A 267 22.30 19.16 -2.87
N ILE A 268 21.39 19.55 -3.78
CA ILE A 268 21.66 20.49 -4.88
C ILE A 268 22.04 21.87 -4.33
N SER A 269 21.32 22.37 -3.33
CA SER A 269 21.58 23.65 -2.66
C SER A 269 22.96 23.72 -1.98
N ASN A 270 23.59 22.58 -1.69
CA ASN A 270 24.93 22.50 -1.13
C ASN A 270 26.04 22.31 -2.18
N LEU A 271 25.71 22.11 -3.46
CA LEU A 271 26.71 21.99 -4.52
C LEU A 271 27.23 23.39 -4.89
N PRO A 272 28.52 23.51 -5.26
CA PRO A 272 29.09 24.75 -5.78
C PRO A 272 28.62 24.94 -7.23
N ILE A 273 27.34 25.23 -7.41
CA ILE A 273 26.73 25.43 -8.72
C ILE A 273 27.08 26.84 -9.18
N ILE A 274 27.65 26.97 -10.38
CA ILE A 274 27.80 28.26 -11.04
C ILE A 274 26.48 28.49 -11.80
N PRO A 275 25.59 29.40 -11.35
CA PRO A 275 24.32 29.61 -12.00
C PRO A 275 24.57 30.26 -13.36
N THR A 276 24.37 29.48 -14.43
CA THR A 276 24.49 29.92 -15.83
C THR A 276 23.31 30.78 -16.25
N ASN A 277 22.12 30.53 -15.68
CA ASN A 277 20.92 31.35 -15.81
C ASN A 277 20.21 31.43 -14.44
N LYS A 278 19.71 32.62 -14.05
CA LYS A 278 19.01 32.89 -12.78
C LYS A 278 17.61 32.24 -12.71
N ILE A 279 17.46 31.00 -13.15
CA ILE A 279 16.20 30.26 -12.98
C ILE A 279 16.45 29.30 -11.82
N TYR A 280 15.76 29.51 -10.70
CA TYR A 280 15.75 28.59 -9.57
C TYR A 280 14.51 27.69 -9.68
N PRO A 281 14.60 26.39 -9.38
CA PRO A 281 13.44 25.51 -9.37
C PRO A 281 12.43 25.98 -8.31
N ASP A 282 11.14 26.01 -8.66
CA ASP A 282 10.09 26.08 -7.65
C ASP A 282 9.95 24.71 -6.97
N TRP A 283 10.82 24.50 -5.99
CA TRP A 283 10.88 23.27 -5.24
C TRP A 283 9.57 22.95 -4.52
N ASN A 284 8.82 23.96 -4.05
CA ASN A 284 7.54 23.72 -3.38
C ASN A 284 6.51 23.11 -4.35
N ASN A 285 6.49 23.59 -5.60
CA ASN A 285 5.68 22.97 -6.63
C ASN A 285 6.13 21.53 -6.92
N PHE A 286 7.44 21.27 -7.00
CA PHE A 286 7.99 19.93 -7.27
C PHE A 286 7.63 18.95 -6.15
N PHE A 287 7.75 19.38 -4.90
CA PHE A 287 7.36 18.61 -3.71
C PHE A 287 5.88 18.24 -3.76
N SER A 288 5.01 19.21 -4.06
CA SER A 288 3.57 19.00 -4.19
C SER A 288 3.22 17.99 -5.29
N ILE A 289 3.86 18.12 -6.45
CA ILE A 289 3.64 17.22 -7.59
C ILE A 289 4.09 15.79 -7.24
N ALA A 290 5.27 15.61 -6.64
CA ALA A 290 5.75 14.29 -6.23
C ALA A 290 4.88 13.65 -5.16
N LYS A 291 4.37 14.44 -4.19
CA LYS A 291 3.40 13.97 -3.19
C LYS A 291 2.14 13.43 -3.86
N ARG A 292 1.58 14.19 -4.79
CA ARG A 292 0.37 13.83 -5.53
C ARG A 292 0.58 12.64 -6.46
N PHE A 293 1.74 12.57 -7.10
CA PHE A 293 2.15 11.42 -7.91
C PHE A 293 2.19 10.13 -7.07
N GLY A 294 2.95 10.13 -5.96
CA GLY A 294 3.07 8.95 -5.09
C GLY A 294 1.73 8.53 -4.47
N SER A 295 0.91 9.50 -4.06
CA SER A 295 -0.44 9.23 -3.53
C SER A 295 -1.35 8.60 -4.59
N THR A 296 -1.38 9.17 -5.80
CA THR A 296 -2.19 8.67 -6.92
C THR A 296 -1.72 7.29 -7.38
N TRP A 297 -0.40 7.06 -7.41
CA TRP A 297 0.20 5.76 -7.70
C TRP A 297 -0.33 4.69 -6.74
N ALA A 298 -0.27 4.95 -5.43
CA ALA A 298 -0.73 4.01 -4.42
C ALA A 298 -2.24 3.70 -4.57
N CYS A 299 -3.05 4.74 -4.82
CA CYS A 299 -4.48 4.57 -5.02
C CYS A 299 -4.79 3.72 -6.26
N LEU A 300 -4.08 3.94 -7.37
CA LEU A 300 -4.28 3.21 -8.62
C LEU A 300 -3.83 1.75 -8.52
N ILE A 301 -2.72 1.48 -7.82
CA ILE A 301 -2.28 0.11 -7.50
C ILE A 301 -3.36 -0.61 -6.71
N ARG A 302 -3.81 -0.01 -5.60
CA ARG A 302 -4.85 -0.59 -4.74
C ARG A 302 -6.13 -0.86 -5.51
N LEU A 303 -6.58 0.09 -6.33
CA LEU A 303 -7.75 -0.07 -7.19
C LEU A 303 -7.62 -1.27 -8.14
N THR A 304 -6.45 -1.39 -8.79
CA THR A 304 -6.19 -2.44 -9.76
C THR A 304 -6.18 -3.81 -9.09
N GLU A 305 -5.57 -3.92 -7.90
CA GLU A 305 -5.51 -5.16 -7.13
C GLU A 305 -6.88 -5.60 -6.61
N GLU A 306 -7.70 -4.66 -6.13
CA GLU A 306 -9.09 -4.93 -5.73
C GLU A 306 -9.94 -5.41 -6.91
N ARG A 307 -9.88 -4.72 -8.05
CA ARG A 307 -10.63 -5.11 -9.24
C ARG A 307 -10.23 -6.51 -9.72
N GLU A 308 -8.92 -6.77 -9.83
CA GLU A 308 -8.43 -8.09 -10.22
C GLU A 308 -8.87 -9.18 -9.23
N HIS A 309 -8.93 -8.87 -7.93
CA HIS A 309 -9.42 -9.79 -6.91
C HIS A 309 -10.90 -10.14 -7.14
N ILE A 310 -11.74 -9.14 -7.40
CA ILE A 310 -13.16 -9.33 -7.70
C ILE A 310 -13.31 -10.14 -8.98
N GLN A 311 -12.64 -9.76 -10.07
CA GLN A 311 -12.68 -10.49 -11.34
C GLN A 311 -12.28 -11.96 -11.15
N ARG A 312 -11.14 -12.23 -10.49
CA ARG A 312 -10.67 -13.59 -10.23
C ARG A 312 -11.69 -14.43 -9.47
N THR A 313 -12.40 -13.83 -8.52
CA THR A 313 -13.35 -14.58 -7.71
C THR A 313 -14.67 -14.83 -8.45
N TRP A 314 -15.10 -13.89 -9.29
CA TRP A 314 -16.37 -13.95 -10.03
C TRP A 314 -16.31 -14.68 -11.38
N SER A 315 -15.15 -14.70 -12.05
CA SER A 315 -14.95 -15.40 -13.34
C SER A 315 -14.94 -16.93 -13.23
N THR A 316 -14.94 -17.49 -12.02
CA THR A 316 -14.71 -18.93 -11.76
C THR A 316 -15.86 -19.89 -12.06
N ASN A 317 -16.78 -19.55 -12.99
CA ASN A 317 -17.77 -20.51 -13.50
C ASN A 317 -17.17 -21.52 -14.51
N GLN A 318 -15.89 -21.42 -14.89
CA GLN A 318 -15.29 -22.27 -15.94
C GLN A 318 -14.10 -23.16 -15.54
N THR A 319 -13.57 -23.11 -14.31
CA THR A 319 -12.41 -23.94 -13.93
C THR A 319 -12.73 -24.91 -12.79
N THR A 320 -12.46 -26.19 -13.03
CA THR A 320 -12.83 -27.37 -12.21
C THR A 320 -12.04 -27.58 -10.93
N ASP A 321 -11.18 -26.65 -10.49
CA ASP A 321 -10.22 -26.96 -9.41
C ASP A 321 -10.51 -26.28 -8.05
N ALA A 322 -10.61 -27.17 -7.05
CA ALA A 322 -10.19 -27.10 -5.64
C ALA A 322 -10.78 -26.11 -4.59
N ASN A 323 -11.66 -25.15 -4.90
CA ASN A 323 -12.34 -24.39 -3.83
C ASN A 323 -13.84 -24.76 -3.69
N CYS A 324 -14.11 -25.98 -3.23
CA CYS A 324 -15.47 -26.52 -3.11
C CYS A 324 -16.33 -25.84 -2.01
N SER A 325 -15.72 -25.29 -0.95
CA SER A 325 -16.48 -24.66 0.15
C SER A 325 -16.94 -23.23 -0.19
N ILE A 326 -16.03 -22.37 -0.65
CA ILE A 326 -16.35 -21.00 -1.08
C ILE A 326 -17.25 -21.02 -2.31
N LYS A 327 -17.03 -21.94 -3.28
CA LYS A 327 -17.96 -22.09 -4.42
C LYS A 327 -19.36 -22.49 -3.97
N LYS A 328 -19.50 -23.39 -2.99
CA LYS A 328 -20.82 -23.76 -2.46
C LYS A 328 -21.49 -22.61 -1.72
N GLU A 329 -20.78 -21.87 -0.87
CA GLU A 329 -21.33 -20.69 -0.20
C GLU A 329 -21.70 -19.59 -1.20
N MET A 330 -20.85 -19.30 -2.18
CA MET A 330 -21.14 -18.30 -3.22
C MET A 330 -22.28 -18.73 -4.16
N GLN A 331 -22.37 -20.02 -4.51
CA GLN A 331 -23.46 -20.53 -5.34
C GLN A 331 -24.78 -20.62 -4.57
N TYR A 332 -24.72 -20.81 -3.24
CA TYR A 332 -25.86 -20.70 -2.34
C TYR A 332 -26.29 -19.23 -2.16
N MET A 333 -25.35 -18.29 -1.96
CA MET A 333 -25.61 -16.84 -1.88
C MET A 333 -26.16 -16.29 -3.20
N LYS A 334 -25.61 -16.73 -4.34
CA LYS A 334 -26.03 -16.33 -5.70
C LYS A 334 -27.47 -16.71 -6.01
N ASN A 335 -27.98 -17.79 -5.39
CA ASN A 335 -29.33 -18.28 -5.63
C ASN A 335 -30.35 -17.81 -4.57
N ASN A 336 -29.93 -17.35 -3.39
CA ASN A 336 -30.84 -17.19 -2.24
C ASN A 336 -30.82 -15.86 -1.47
N MET A 337 -30.16 -14.78 -1.93
CA MET A 337 -30.16 -13.53 -1.15
C MET A 337 -30.66 -12.29 -1.87
N TYR A 338 -31.79 -11.80 -1.38
CA TYR A 338 -32.14 -10.39 -1.33
C TYR A 338 -31.34 -9.74 -0.19
N GLY A 339 -30.37 -8.90 -0.55
CA GLY A 339 -29.65 -7.95 0.33
C GLY A 339 -29.33 -8.41 1.77
N HIS A 340 -28.16 -8.99 2.00
CA HIS A 340 -27.45 -8.82 3.27
C HIS A 340 -25.92 -8.97 3.10
N GLN A 341 -25.25 -7.84 3.34
CA GLN A 341 -23.88 -7.51 3.80
C GLN A 341 -22.61 -8.36 3.55
N THR A 342 -22.63 -9.61 3.07
CA THR A 342 -21.37 -10.41 2.96
C THR A 342 -21.16 -11.04 1.60
N VAL A 343 -21.51 -10.32 0.53
CA VAL A 343 -21.61 -10.93 -0.80
C VAL A 343 -20.30 -10.89 -1.61
N ILE A 344 -19.29 -10.13 -1.17
CA ILE A 344 -18.00 -10.03 -1.86
C ILE A 344 -16.94 -10.77 -1.03
N PRO A 345 -16.15 -11.67 -1.64
CA PRO A 345 -15.01 -12.29 -0.99
C PRO A 345 -14.08 -11.21 -0.41
N TYR A 346 -13.69 -11.37 0.85
CA TYR A 346 -12.84 -10.42 1.53
C TYR A 346 -11.52 -10.23 0.77
N TYR A 347 -11.29 -8.99 0.31
CA TYR A 347 -9.97 -8.58 -0.13
C TYR A 347 -9.05 -8.55 1.08
N SER A 348 -7.85 -9.11 0.93
CA SER A 348 -6.87 -9.15 2.01
C SER A 348 -5.52 -8.60 1.58
N GLU A 349 -4.92 -7.83 2.48
CA GLU A 349 -3.54 -7.40 2.39
C GLU A 349 -2.78 -7.90 3.60
N TYR A 350 -1.59 -8.45 3.36
CA TYR A 350 -0.78 -9.04 4.42
C TYR A 350 -1.54 -10.12 5.25
N GLY A 351 -2.53 -10.77 4.64
CA GLY A 351 -3.37 -11.77 5.29
C GLY A 351 -4.41 -11.21 6.25
N LEU A 352 -4.69 -9.89 6.21
CA LEU A 352 -5.73 -9.22 6.97
C LEU A 352 -6.80 -8.69 6.00
N ASN A 353 -8.07 -8.77 6.39
CA ASN A 353 -9.16 -8.23 5.59
C ASN A 353 -9.06 -6.70 5.55
N GLU A 354 -9.30 -6.12 4.39
CA GLU A 354 -9.24 -4.68 4.18
C GLU A 354 -10.50 -4.21 3.43
N PRO A 355 -11.06 -3.04 3.76
CA PRO A 355 -12.26 -2.57 3.10
C PRO A 355 -11.96 -2.18 1.65
N THR A 356 -12.89 -2.50 0.76
CA THR A 356 -12.81 -2.26 -0.69
C THR A 356 -13.81 -1.20 -1.15
N PHE A 357 -13.65 -0.73 -2.38
CA PHE A 357 -14.66 0.12 -3.01
C PHE A 357 -15.99 -0.62 -3.13
N ALA A 358 -15.93 -1.92 -3.41
CA ALA A 358 -17.13 -2.74 -3.50
C ALA A 358 -17.87 -2.86 -2.16
N ASP A 359 -17.15 -2.92 -1.03
CA ASP A 359 -17.76 -2.86 0.31
C ASP A 359 -18.44 -1.51 0.55
N ALA A 360 -17.76 -0.41 0.20
CA ALA A 360 -18.33 0.95 0.32
C ALA A 360 -19.62 1.11 -0.51
N LEU A 361 -19.62 0.55 -1.72
CA LEU A 361 -20.77 0.58 -2.62
C LEU A 361 -21.92 -0.29 -2.11
N LEU A 362 -21.65 -1.53 -1.68
CA LEU A 362 -22.68 -2.42 -1.15
C LEU A 362 -23.31 -1.88 0.15
N LEU A 363 -22.51 -1.26 1.02
CA LEU A 363 -23.03 -0.58 2.21
C LEU A 363 -23.99 0.54 1.82
N SER A 364 -23.63 1.35 0.83
CA SER A 364 -24.45 2.48 0.37
C SER A 364 -25.73 2.00 -0.34
N LEU A 365 -25.65 0.92 -1.14
CA LEU A 365 -26.82 0.32 -1.79
C LEU A 365 -27.77 -0.34 -0.78
N SER A 366 -27.25 -1.01 0.24
CA SER A 366 -28.08 -1.66 1.28
C SER A 366 -28.97 -0.65 2.01
N SER A 367 -28.47 0.57 2.23
CA SER A 367 -29.23 1.67 2.84
C SER A 367 -30.38 2.18 1.95
N SER A 368 -30.32 1.97 0.63
CA SER A 368 -31.32 2.46 -0.33
C SER A 368 -32.60 1.59 -0.44
N LYS A 369 -32.68 0.46 0.27
CA LYS A 369 -33.83 -0.49 0.30
C LYS A 369 -34.25 -1.07 -1.06
N THR A 370 -33.48 -0.89 -2.11
CA THR A 370 -33.73 -1.44 -3.44
C THR A 370 -33.17 -2.86 -3.55
N HIS A 371 -33.96 -3.76 -4.12
CA HIS A 371 -33.54 -5.14 -4.36
C HIS A 371 -32.78 -5.25 -5.68
N TYR A 372 -31.50 -5.60 -5.61
CA TYR A 372 -30.66 -5.84 -6.78
C TYR A 372 -30.36 -7.32 -6.96
N LYS A 373 -30.27 -7.78 -8.22
CA LYS A 373 -29.65 -9.07 -8.51
C LYS A 373 -28.16 -8.91 -8.36
N LEU A 374 -27.55 -9.81 -7.59
CA LEU A 374 -26.13 -9.79 -7.28
C LEU A 374 -25.24 -9.71 -8.53
N VAL A 375 -25.55 -10.45 -9.59
CA VAL A 375 -24.79 -10.43 -10.86
C VAL A 375 -24.77 -9.03 -11.47
N ASP A 376 -25.92 -8.37 -11.52
CA ASP A 376 -26.05 -7.02 -12.08
C ASP A 376 -25.22 -6.01 -11.24
N VAL A 377 -25.20 -6.18 -9.91
CA VAL A 377 -24.38 -5.34 -9.00
C VAL A 377 -22.89 -5.49 -9.28
N ILE A 378 -22.40 -6.68 -9.62
CA ILE A 378 -20.96 -6.90 -9.82
C ILE A 378 -20.47 -6.32 -11.13
N ASP A 379 -21.24 -6.48 -12.20
CA ASP A 379 -20.91 -5.86 -13.48
C ASP A 379 -20.88 -4.33 -13.34
N GLU A 380 -21.79 -3.78 -12.54
CA GLU A 380 -21.83 -2.36 -12.20
C GLU A 380 -20.64 -1.93 -11.31
N VAL A 381 -20.31 -2.70 -10.28
CA VAL A 381 -19.10 -2.52 -9.44
C VAL A 381 -17.84 -2.50 -10.31
N LEU A 382 -17.68 -3.45 -11.23
CA LEU A 382 -16.53 -3.52 -12.13
C LEU A 382 -16.50 -2.34 -13.11
N SER A 383 -17.66 -1.91 -13.61
CA SER A 383 -17.78 -0.70 -14.43
C SER A 383 -17.30 0.54 -13.67
N GLU A 384 -17.68 0.66 -12.40
CA GLU A 384 -17.28 1.79 -11.54
C GLU A 384 -15.80 1.73 -11.15
N TYR A 385 -15.25 0.55 -10.87
CA TYR A 385 -13.80 0.36 -10.75
C TYR A 385 -13.07 0.88 -11.99
N ASN A 386 -13.57 0.55 -13.19
CA ASN A 386 -12.96 1.03 -14.43
C ASN A 386 -13.09 2.55 -14.60
N ARG A 387 -14.20 3.16 -14.15
CA ARG A 387 -14.40 4.61 -14.18
C ARG A 387 -13.41 5.33 -13.26
N ILE A 388 -13.34 4.93 -12.00
CA ILE A 388 -12.41 5.49 -11.02
C ILE A 388 -10.96 5.25 -11.47
N GLY A 389 -10.67 4.06 -11.99
CA GLY A 389 -9.36 3.70 -12.54
C GLY A 389 -8.91 4.63 -13.67
N ARG A 390 -9.80 4.96 -14.62
CA ARG A 390 -9.50 5.93 -15.69
C ARG A 390 -9.18 7.33 -15.13
N GLU A 391 -9.95 7.80 -14.15
CA GLU A 391 -9.72 9.11 -13.53
C GLU A 391 -8.37 9.16 -12.80
N LEU A 392 -8.03 8.11 -12.03
CA LEU A 392 -6.75 8.01 -11.34
C LEU A 392 -5.59 7.86 -12.32
N ALA A 393 -5.76 7.08 -13.39
CA ALA A 393 -4.76 6.93 -14.45
C ALA A 393 -4.46 8.25 -15.16
N GLN A 394 -5.50 9.04 -15.47
CA GLN A 394 -5.34 10.37 -16.05
C GLN A 394 -4.57 11.29 -15.10
N LYS A 395 -4.96 11.37 -13.83
CA LYS A 395 -4.24 12.19 -12.83
C LYS A 395 -2.80 11.74 -12.66
N LEU A 396 -2.53 10.44 -12.63
CA LEU A 396 -1.18 9.90 -12.53
C LEU A 396 -0.31 10.35 -13.72
N ARG A 397 -0.87 10.29 -14.94
CA ARG A 397 -0.20 10.79 -16.15
C ARG A 397 0.08 12.27 -16.05
N GLU A 398 -0.91 13.07 -15.69
CA GLU A 398 -0.77 14.52 -15.55
C GLU A 398 0.33 14.91 -14.55
N TYR A 399 0.42 14.23 -13.40
CA TYR A 399 1.48 14.48 -12.43
C TYR A 399 2.84 14.00 -12.93
N PHE A 400 2.91 12.86 -13.62
CA PHE A 400 4.16 12.39 -14.21
C PHE A 400 4.69 13.34 -15.29
N ASP A 401 3.83 13.81 -16.19
CA ASP A 401 4.20 14.74 -17.26
C ASP A 401 4.69 16.09 -16.68
N GLN A 402 4.07 16.55 -15.58
CA GLN A 402 4.56 17.70 -14.83
C GLN A 402 5.95 17.45 -14.21
N MET A 403 6.22 16.24 -13.68
CA MET A 403 7.56 15.88 -13.19
C MET A 403 8.59 15.87 -14.32
N VAL A 404 8.23 15.32 -15.49
CA VAL A 404 9.11 15.30 -16.67
C VAL A 404 9.46 16.71 -17.12
N PHE A 405 8.44 17.56 -17.31
CA PHE A 405 8.64 18.96 -17.70
C PHE A 405 9.58 19.68 -16.73
N ASN A 406 9.35 19.51 -15.44
CA ASN A 406 10.18 20.09 -14.39
C ASN A 406 11.63 19.56 -14.40
N ALA A 407 11.84 18.28 -14.70
CA ALA A 407 13.17 17.68 -14.75
C ALA A 407 13.98 18.13 -15.98
N GLU A 408 13.32 18.32 -17.13
CA GLU A 408 13.95 18.80 -18.36
C GLU A 408 14.43 20.26 -18.25
N GLN A 409 13.67 21.08 -17.52
CA GLN A 409 14.03 22.48 -17.24
C GLN A 409 15.26 22.59 -16.34
N PHE A 410 15.47 21.62 -15.44
CA PHE A 410 16.50 21.64 -14.41
C PHE A 410 17.38 20.40 -14.45
N ASN A 411 18.13 20.24 -15.54
CA ASN A 411 19.13 19.20 -15.59
C ASN A 411 20.48 19.68 -15.07
N ILE A 412 20.99 18.98 -14.06
CA ILE A 412 22.33 19.19 -13.56
C ILE A 412 23.28 18.46 -14.53
N VAL A 413 24.33 19.15 -14.97
CA VAL A 413 25.35 18.61 -15.87
C VAL A 413 26.72 18.89 -15.26
N SER A 414 27.58 17.88 -15.22
CA SER A 414 28.99 18.02 -14.87
C SER A 414 29.79 18.23 -16.16
N ASP A 415 30.51 19.34 -16.26
CA ASP A 415 31.47 19.54 -17.34
C ASP A 415 32.78 18.79 -17.05
N ASN A 416 33.66 18.65 -18.06
CA ASN A 416 34.94 17.93 -17.96
C ASN A 416 35.89 18.44 -16.86
N ASN A 417 35.66 19.66 -16.36
CA ASN A 417 36.41 20.25 -15.24
C ASN A 417 35.76 19.97 -13.86
N ASN A 418 34.83 19.01 -13.75
CA ASN A 418 34.00 18.76 -12.56
C ASN A 418 33.21 19.99 -12.07
N SER A 419 33.01 20.97 -12.95
CA SER A 419 32.17 22.14 -12.67
C SER A 419 30.71 21.75 -12.90
N ILE A 420 29.86 22.00 -11.90
CA ILE A 420 28.45 21.60 -11.93
C ILE A 420 27.61 22.77 -12.43
N HIS A 421 26.88 22.54 -13.52
CA HIS A 421 26.02 23.52 -14.17
C HIS A 421 24.56 23.05 -14.18
N ILE A 422 23.64 24.00 -14.19
CA ILE A 422 22.23 23.75 -14.52
C ILE A 422 22.06 24.11 -16.00
N LYS A 423 21.54 23.18 -16.80
CA LYS A 423 21.20 23.40 -18.20
C LYS A 423 19.80 22.85 -18.47
N GLU A 424 19.02 23.58 -19.25
CA GLU A 424 17.86 23.02 -19.92
C GLU A 424 18.33 21.95 -20.89
N THR A 425 17.74 20.76 -20.82
CA THR A 425 17.99 19.70 -21.79
C THR A 425 16.70 18.93 -22.04
N ASN A 426 16.50 18.47 -23.27
CA ASN A 426 15.37 17.59 -23.61
C ASN A 426 15.61 16.12 -23.19
N ASN A 427 16.70 15.82 -22.47
CA ASN A 427 17.06 14.45 -22.12
C ASN A 427 16.72 14.17 -20.66
N CYS A 428 15.59 13.51 -20.45
CA CYS A 428 15.18 12.93 -19.19
C CYS A 428 16.24 11.97 -18.60
N SER A 429 16.42 11.99 -17.27
CA SER A 429 17.30 11.07 -16.56
C SER A 429 16.88 9.59 -16.79
N PRO A 430 17.80 8.61 -16.72
CA PRO A 430 17.41 7.21 -16.84
C PRO A 430 16.35 6.78 -15.81
N GLY A 431 16.36 7.40 -14.63
CA GLY A 431 15.37 7.17 -13.58
C GLY A 431 13.98 7.62 -13.98
N ILE A 432 13.84 8.83 -14.52
CA ILE A 432 12.53 9.36 -14.92
C ILE A 432 11.98 8.66 -16.17
N GLN A 433 12.85 8.26 -17.12
CA GLN A 433 12.45 7.44 -18.26
C GLN A 433 11.86 6.10 -17.80
N LEU A 434 12.55 5.42 -16.87
CA LEU A 434 12.07 4.14 -16.35
C LEU A 434 10.81 4.28 -15.51
N LEU A 435 10.68 5.38 -14.75
CA LEU A 435 9.45 5.70 -14.03
C LEU A 435 8.28 5.88 -15.02
N GLY A 436 8.51 6.53 -16.17
CA GLY A 436 7.52 6.66 -17.25
C GLY A 436 7.04 5.32 -17.79
N GLU A 437 7.96 4.39 -18.07
CA GLU A 437 7.59 3.04 -18.50
C GLU A 437 6.76 2.28 -17.45
N MET A 438 7.06 2.50 -16.16
CA MET A 438 6.28 1.94 -15.06
C MET A 438 4.89 2.57 -14.94
N VAL A 439 4.75 3.89 -15.16
CA VAL A 439 3.45 4.58 -15.24
C VAL A 439 2.63 4.03 -16.41
N ASP A 440 3.23 3.88 -17.60
CA ASP A 440 2.57 3.31 -18.77
C ASP A 440 2.04 1.90 -18.49
N LYS A 441 2.87 1.07 -17.84
CA LYS A 441 2.49 -0.30 -17.49
C LYS A 441 1.35 -0.34 -16.47
N LEU A 442 1.37 0.51 -15.45
CA LEU A 442 0.29 0.58 -14.47
C LEU A 442 -1.02 1.05 -15.09
N ILE A 443 -0.99 2.07 -15.96
CA ILE A 443 -2.18 2.53 -16.69
C ILE A 443 -2.71 1.43 -17.62
N SER A 444 -1.82 0.69 -18.29
CA SER A 444 -2.21 -0.45 -19.12
C SER A 444 -2.90 -1.54 -18.29
N ASP A 445 -2.36 -1.90 -17.13
CA ASP A 445 -2.99 -2.88 -16.23
C ASP A 445 -4.37 -2.39 -15.76
N CYS A 446 -4.49 -1.11 -15.44
CA CYS A 446 -5.76 -0.50 -15.08
C CYS A 446 -6.77 -0.47 -16.25
N ASN A 447 -6.34 -0.43 -17.50
CA ASN A 447 -7.29 -0.37 -18.63
C ASN A 447 -7.64 -1.74 -19.21
N CYS A 448 -6.89 -2.80 -18.90
CA CYS A 448 -7.18 -4.15 -19.35
C CYS A 448 -8.24 -4.81 -18.45
N PRO A 449 -9.43 -5.16 -18.95
CA PRO A 449 -10.28 -6.12 -18.28
C PRO A 449 -9.60 -7.49 -18.38
N SER A 450 -9.13 -8.03 -17.24
CA SER A 450 -8.44 -9.33 -17.16
C SER A 450 -9.32 -10.48 -17.65
#